data_AF-A0A831U6P5-F1
#
_entry.id   AF-A0A831U6P5-F1
#
_cell.length_a   1.000
_cell.length_b   1.000
_cell.length_c   1.000
_cell.angle_alpha   90.00
_cell.angle_beta   90.00
_cell.angle_gamma   90.00
#
_symmetry.space_group_name_H-M   'P 1'
#
loop_
_entity.id
_entity.type
_entity.pdbx_description
1 polymer ?
#
loop_
_entity_poly.entity_id
_entity_poly.type
_entity_poly.pdbx_seq_one_letter_code
_entity_poly.pdbx_strand_id
1 'polypeptide(L)'
;MPVKSTTLGVLLVAAAPLAFGLNERWHCDIHAAARSLPAVADRLGDGRPEVVFTTRYDGAVWAVSHAGEMLRHYTYEHWLEGGIAATTHAGSRGAVFAFQESDGRLNLCDYRLGTTLSIRVDGKPCIGTMPCFADLDGDGVSEVVVARRIATEE
;
A
#
# COMPACT_ATOMS: atom_id res chain seq x y z
N MET A 1 -9.65 -13.47 -27.78
CA MET A 1 -9.30 -14.59 -26.89
C MET A 1 -9.68 -14.19 -25.47
N PRO A 2 -10.46 -14.96 -24.69
CA PRO A 2 -10.76 -14.55 -23.33
C PRO A 2 -9.53 -14.88 -22.46
N VAL A 3 -8.93 -13.86 -21.86
CA VAL A 3 -7.92 -14.05 -20.82
C VAL A 3 -8.65 -14.56 -19.58
N LYS A 4 -8.68 -15.88 -19.38
CA LYS A 4 -8.94 -16.46 -18.06
C LYS A 4 -7.61 -16.42 -17.29
N SER A 5 -7.33 -15.29 -16.65
CA SER A 5 -6.33 -15.22 -15.59
C SER A 5 -7.03 -14.79 -14.32
N THR A 6 -7.72 -15.72 -13.67
CA THR A 6 -8.18 -15.53 -12.29
C THR A 6 -6.94 -15.66 -11.40
N THR A 7 -6.26 -14.56 -11.16
CA THR A 7 -5.20 -14.52 -10.15
C THR A 7 -5.86 -14.24 -8.81
N LEU A 8 -5.94 -15.26 -7.95
CA LEU A 8 -6.40 -15.14 -6.58
C LEU A 8 -5.24 -14.63 -5.71
N GLY A 9 -5.35 -13.42 -5.18
CA GLY A 9 -4.50 -12.96 -4.08
C GLY A 9 -5.24 -13.15 -2.77
N VAL A 10 -4.68 -13.93 -1.84
CA VAL A 10 -5.26 -14.13 -0.50
C VAL A 10 -4.54 -13.23 0.49
N LEU A 11 -5.31 -12.39 1.18
CA LEU A 11 -4.86 -11.61 2.33
C LEU A 11 -5.42 -12.24 3.61
N LEU A 12 -4.55 -12.86 4.42
CA LEU A 12 -4.93 -13.53 5.66
C LEU A 12 -4.58 -12.66 6.87
N VAL A 13 -5.55 -12.41 7.74
CA VAL A 13 -5.33 -11.78 9.06
C VAL A 13 -5.58 -12.80 10.17
N ALA A 14 -4.55 -13.08 10.98
CA ALA A 14 -4.63 -13.97 12.14
C ALA A 14 -4.42 -13.20 13.44
N ALA A 15 -5.12 -13.59 14.51
CA ALA A 15 -4.82 -13.13 15.87
C ALA A 15 -4.02 -14.21 16.59
N ALA A 16 -2.87 -13.86 17.15
CA ALA A 16 -2.02 -14.79 17.89
C ALA A 16 -1.81 -14.33 19.35
N PRO A 17 -2.75 -14.59 20.27
CA PRO A 17 -2.32 -14.92 21.62
C PRO A 17 -1.63 -16.30 21.53
N LEU A 18 -0.39 -16.40 22.03
CA LEU A 18 0.48 -17.61 21.99
C LEU A 18 -0.16 -18.93 22.46
N ALA A 19 -1.43 -18.93 22.91
CA ALA A 19 -2.15 -20.04 23.52
C ALA A 19 -3.34 -20.63 22.72
N PHE A 20 -3.81 -20.03 21.60
CA PHE A 20 -5.10 -20.42 20.97
C PHE A 20 -5.07 -20.90 19.51
N GLY A 21 -3.88 -21.10 18.93
CA GLY A 21 -3.75 -21.52 17.52
C GLY A 21 -4.09 -20.40 16.53
N LEU A 22 -3.81 -20.65 15.25
CA LEU A 22 -4.07 -19.71 14.15
C LEU A 22 -5.47 -19.96 13.59
N ASN A 23 -6.36 -18.98 13.71
CA ASN A 23 -7.71 -19.02 13.12
C ASN A 23 -7.87 -17.88 12.11
N GLU A 24 -8.35 -18.20 10.91
CA GLU A 24 -8.79 -17.20 9.93
C GLU A 24 -9.96 -16.40 10.52
N ARG A 25 -9.88 -15.06 10.46
CA ARG A 25 -10.99 -14.18 10.85
C ARG A 25 -11.89 -13.82 9.67
N TRP A 26 -11.28 -13.47 8.56
CA TRP A 26 -11.95 -13.10 7.32
C TRP A 26 -10.96 -13.23 6.15
N HIS A 27 -11.51 -13.31 4.95
CA HIS A 27 -10.80 -13.16 3.68
C HIS A 27 -11.62 -12.28 2.74
N CYS A 28 -10.98 -11.74 1.71
CA CYS A 28 -11.63 -11.03 0.62
C CYS A 28 -11.01 -11.46 -0.71
N ASP A 29 -11.84 -11.64 -1.73
CA ASP A 29 -11.37 -11.95 -3.07
C ASP A 29 -11.02 -10.68 -3.83
N ILE A 30 -9.86 -10.70 -4.50
CA ILE A 30 -9.44 -9.65 -5.42
C ILE A 30 -9.24 -10.22 -6.82
N HIS A 31 -9.56 -9.42 -7.82
CA HIS A 31 -9.50 -9.84 -9.23
C HIS A 31 -8.23 -9.39 -9.96
N ALA A 32 -7.23 -8.94 -9.20
CA ALA A 32 -5.94 -8.49 -9.71
C ALA A 32 -4.80 -8.97 -8.81
N ALA A 33 -3.61 -9.09 -9.40
CA ALA A 33 -2.43 -9.57 -8.69
C ALA A 33 -1.93 -8.52 -7.68
N ALA A 34 -2.08 -8.79 -6.39
CA ALA A 34 -1.30 -8.15 -5.34
C ALA A 34 0.06 -8.84 -5.25
N ARG A 35 1.15 -8.09 -5.37
CA ARG A 35 2.52 -8.63 -5.33
C ARG A 35 3.32 -8.21 -4.09
N SER A 36 2.67 -7.58 -3.13
CA SER A 36 3.38 -6.92 -2.03
C SER A 36 2.59 -6.95 -0.74
N LEU A 37 3.27 -6.63 0.36
CA LEU A 37 2.71 -6.65 1.69
C LEU A 37 1.60 -5.59 1.85
N PRO A 38 0.52 -5.91 2.57
CA PRO A 38 -0.47 -4.93 2.97
C PRO A 38 0.10 -3.98 4.05
N ALA A 39 -0.41 -2.75 4.09
CA ALA A 39 -0.29 -1.84 5.22
C ALA A 39 -1.53 -1.97 6.12
N VAL A 40 -1.35 -1.91 7.43
CA VAL A 40 -2.43 -1.81 8.41
C VAL A 40 -2.34 -0.45 9.08
N ALA A 41 -3.34 0.40 8.89
CA ALA A 41 -3.32 1.76 9.42
C ALA A 41 -4.75 2.31 9.60
N ASP A 42 -4.93 3.16 10.61
CA ASP A 42 -6.16 3.93 10.78
C ASP A 42 -6.20 5.05 9.73
N ARG A 43 -6.79 4.74 8.58
CA ARG A 43 -6.85 5.62 7.42
C ARG A 43 -7.70 6.84 7.71
N LEU A 44 -8.76 6.70 8.50
CA LEU A 44 -9.76 7.74 8.74
C LEU A 44 -9.56 8.50 10.05
N GLY A 45 -8.81 7.95 11.00
CA GLY A 45 -8.63 8.51 12.34
C GLY A 45 -9.79 8.25 13.28
N ASP A 46 -10.52 7.16 13.07
CA ASP A 46 -11.69 6.78 13.85
C ASP A 46 -11.39 5.70 14.91
N GLY A 47 -10.12 5.29 15.02
CA GLY A 47 -9.63 4.26 15.93
C GLY A 47 -9.80 2.83 15.40
N ARG A 48 -10.22 2.65 14.14
CA ARG A 48 -10.43 1.33 13.53
C ARG A 48 -9.52 1.15 12.31
N PRO A 49 -8.39 0.43 12.46
CA PRO A 49 -7.44 0.31 11.36
C PRO A 49 -8.03 -0.47 10.18
N GLU A 50 -7.76 0.02 8.98
CA GLU A 50 -8.00 -0.68 7.73
C GLU A 50 -6.76 -1.43 7.25
N VAL A 51 -6.99 -2.43 6.41
CA VAL A 51 -5.94 -3.07 5.63
C VAL A 51 -5.93 -2.44 4.24
N VAL A 52 -4.79 -1.88 3.85
CA VAL A 52 -4.59 -1.18 2.58
C VAL A 52 -3.51 -1.89 1.78
N PHE A 53 -3.75 -2.16 0.50
CA PHE A 53 -2.78 -2.87 -0.35
C PHE A 53 -2.89 -2.44 -1.81
N THR A 54 -1.86 -2.75 -2.59
CA THR A 54 -1.77 -2.45 -4.01
C THR A 54 -2.07 -3.67 -4.86
N THR A 55 -2.67 -3.44 -6.02
CA THR A 55 -2.79 -4.41 -7.11
C THR A 55 -2.10 -3.86 -8.35
N ARG A 56 -1.38 -4.75 -9.04
CA ARG A 56 -0.35 -4.34 -10.00
C ARG A 56 -0.95 -3.78 -11.30
N TYR A 57 -1.66 -4.61 -12.05
CA TYR A 57 -2.00 -4.32 -13.45
C TYR A 57 -3.20 -3.40 -13.62
N ASP A 58 -4.06 -3.33 -12.62
CA ASP A 58 -5.21 -2.42 -12.55
C ASP A 58 -4.87 -1.08 -11.89
N GLY A 59 -3.61 -0.88 -11.46
CA GLY A 59 -3.15 0.39 -10.92
C GLY A 59 -3.87 0.81 -9.65
N ALA A 60 -4.37 -0.15 -8.85
CA ALA A 60 -5.32 0.16 -7.78
C ALA A 60 -4.71 0.01 -6.38
N VAL A 61 -5.08 0.94 -5.50
CA VAL A 61 -4.93 0.82 -4.05
C VAL A 61 -6.27 0.48 -3.45
N TRP A 62 -6.37 -0.66 -2.76
CA TRP A 62 -7.58 -1.16 -2.13
C TRP A 62 -7.55 -0.91 -0.62
N ALA A 63 -8.71 -0.62 -0.03
CA ALA A 63 -8.91 -0.54 1.41
C ALA A 63 -9.99 -1.52 1.86
N VAL A 64 -9.67 -2.33 2.87
CA VAL A 64 -10.54 -3.32 3.51
C VAL A 64 -10.70 -2.95 4.97
N SER A 65 -11.92 -2.98 5.49
CA SER A 65 -12.18 -2.64 6.90
C SER A 65 -11.57 -3.65 7.85
N HIS A 66 -11.48 -3.30 9.14
CA HIS A 66 -11.09 -4.23 10.19
C HIS A 66 -11.96 -5.52 10.25
N ALA A 67 -13.16 -5.48 9.67
CA ALA A 67 -14.11 -6.58 9.60
C ALA A 67 -14.04 -7.40 8.29
N GLY A 68 -13.13 -7.06 7.38
CA GLY A 68 -12.99 -7.75 6.09
C GLY A 68 -13.90 -7.23 4.98
N GLU A 69 -14.58 -6.11 5.19
CA GLU A 69 -15.45 -5.52 4.17
C GLU A 69 -14.63 -4.71 3.17
N MET A 70 -14.85 -4.93 1.88
CA MET A 70 -14.23 -4.13 0.84
C MET A 70 -14.83 -2.72 0.83
N LEU A 71 -14.04 -1.70 1.16
CA LEU A 71 -14.53 -0.33 1.34
C LEU A 71 -14.51 0.47 0.04
N ARG A 72 -13.30 0.69 -0.50
CA ARG A 72 -13.04 1.55 -1.65
C ARG A 72 -11.72 1.14 -2.30
N HIS A 73 -11.57 1.43 -3.59
CA HIS A 73 -10.28 1.48 -4.25
C HIS A 73 -10.01 2.83 -4.89
N TYR A 74 -8.73 3.13 -5.06
CA TYR A 74 -8.19 4.32 -5.72
C TYR A 74 -7.39 3.87 -6.93
N THR A 75 -7.68 4.41 -8.11
CA THR A 75 -7.00 4.04 -9.35
C THR A 75 -5.97 5.09 -9.74
N TYR A 76 -4.80 4.63 -10.18
CA TYR A 76 -3.71 5.44 -10.67
C TYR A 76 -3.45 5.17 -12.16
N GLU A 77 -2.69 6.05 -12.80
CA GLU A 77 -2.51 6.05 -14.26
C GLU A 77 -1.69 4.84 -14.73
N HIS A 78 -0.74 4.40 -13.90
CA HIS A 78 0.20 3.35 -14.24
C HIS A 78 0.14 2.16 -13.29
N TRP A 79 0.84 1.08 -13.62
CA TRP A 79 0.88 -0.12 -12.78
C TRP A 79 1.55 0.18 -11.44
N LEU A 80 1.10 -0.48 -10.38
CA LEU A 80 1.76 -0.37 -9.08
C LEU A 80 2.79 -1.48 -8.94
N GLU A 81 4.07 -1.13 -8.92
CA GLU A 81 5.17 -2.12 -9.00
C GLU A 81 5.55 -2.72 -7.65
N GLY A 82 4.97 -2.24 -6.55
CA GLY A 82 5.41 -2.59 -5.21
C GLY A 82 4.33 -2.44 -4.15
N GLY A 83 4.77 -2.51 -2.90
CA GLY A 83 3.92 -2.39 -1.73
C GLY A 83 3.52 -0.96 -1.43
N ILE A 84 2.66 -0.84 -0.42
CA ILE A 84 2.24 0.42 0.15
C ILE A 84 2.72 0.50 1.59
N ALA A 85 3.30 1.63 1.96
CA ALA A 85 3.64 1.94 3.34
C ALA A 85 2.63 2.92 3.92
N ALA A 86 2.47 2.91 5.23
CA ALA A 86 1.63 3.87 5.95
C ALA A 86 2.39 4.47 7.14
N THR A 87 2.11 5.73 7.43
CA THR A 87 2.54 6.41 8.66
C THR A 87 1.46 7.37 9.15
N THR A 88 1.51 7.75 10.41
CA THR A 88 0.71 8.85 10.96
C THR A 88 1.64 10.04 11.20
N HIS A 89 1.41 11.15 10.50
CA HIS A 89 2.18 12.38 10.73
C HIS A 89 1.68 13.12 11.97
N ALA A 90 2.57 13.85 12.63
CA ALA A 90 2.23 14.68 13.79
C ALA A 90 1.12 15.67 13.43
N GLY A 91 0.05 15.70 14.24
CA GLY A 91 -1.12 16.55 14.00
C GLY A 91 -2.18 15.97 13.05
N SER A 92 -1.92 14.83 12.40
CA SER A 92 -2.96 14.11 11.67
C SER A 92 -3.85 13.30 12.58
N ARG A 93 -5.12 13.17 12.20
CA ARG A 93 -5.98 12.12 12.76
C ARG A 93 -5.87 10.81 11.97
N GLY A 94 -5.56 10.85 10.68
CA GLY A 94 -5.53 9.67 9.80
C GLY A 94 -4.14 9.37 9.24
N ALA A 95 -3.97 8.15 8.74
CA ALA A 95 -2.73 7.71 8.11
C ALA A 95 -2.50 8.34 6.72
N VAL A 96 -1.23 8.50 6.38
CA VAL A 96 -0.72 8.86 5.07
C VAL A 96 -0.01 7.65 4.47
N PHE A 97 -0.14 7.48 3.16
CA PHE A 97 0.32 6.30 2.44
C PHE A 97 1.34 6.64 1.37
N ALA A 98 2.33 5.78 1.16
CA ALA A 98 3.29 5.91 0.06
C ALA A 98 3.39 4.62 -0.77
N PHE A 99 3.43 4.76 -2.09
CA PHE A 99 3.63 3.66 -3.04
C PHE A 99 4.20 4.19 -4.37
N GLN A 100 4.63 3.28 -5.25
CA GLN A 100 5.28 3.62 -6.52
C GLN A 100 4.48 3.15 -7.74
N GLU A 101 4.44 4.01 -8.75
CA GLU A 101 3.92 3.69 -10.08
C GLU A 101 5.05 3.26 -11.02
N SER A 102 4.73 2.41 -12.01
CA SER A 102 5.68 1.82 -12.96
C SER A 102 6.37 2.85 -13.86
N ASP A 103 5.76 4.03 -14.02
CA ASP A 103 6.36 5.13 -14.76
C ASP A 103 7.51 5.78 -14.00
N GLY A 104 7.67 5.54 -12.69
CA GLY A 104 8.71 6.10 -11.85
C GLY A 104 8.21 7.10 -10.80
N ARG A 105 6.92 7.44 -10.76
CA ARG A 105 6.36 8.30 -9.72
C ARG A 105 6.37 7.63 -8.34
N LEU A 106 6.68 8.43 -7.33
CA LEU A 106 6.39 8.15 -5.92
C LEU A 106 5.17 8.98 -5.55
N ASN A 107 4.15 8.31 -5.01
CA ASN A 107 2.92 8.94 -4.56
C ASN A 107 2.88 8.98 -3.03
N LEU A 108 2.43 10.10 -2.47
CA LEU A 108 2.11 10.29 -1.06
C LEU A 108 0.65 10.72 -0.95
N CYS A 109 -0.18 9.91 -0.28
CA CYS A 109 -1.63 10.05 -0.29
C CYS A 109 -2.19 10.20 1.12
N ASP A 110 -3.02 11.23 1.33
CA ASP A 110 -3.95 11.30 2.46
C ASP A 110 -5.36 11.00 1.92
N TYR A 111 -5.78 9.75 2.10
CA TYR A 111 -7.07 9.28 1.62
C TYR A 111 -8.28 9.78 2.42
N ARG A 112 -8.05 10.33 3.61
CA ARG A 112 -9.08 10.99 4.42
C ARG A 112 -9.38 12.38 3.84
N LEU A 113 -8.34 13.10 3.43
CA LEU A 113 -8.45 14.42 2.79
C LEU A 113 -8.69 14.33 1.28
N GLY A 114 -8.48 13.17 0.67
CA GLY A 114 -8.59 12.99 -0.78
C GLY A 114 -7.45 13.67 -1.55
N THR A 115 -6.28 13.82 -0.91
CA THR A 115 -5.12 14.49 -1.50
C THR A 115 -4.03 13.50 -1.87
N THR A 116 -3.42 13.72 -3.03
CA THR A 116 -2.24 12.97 -3.50
C THR A 116 -1.19 13.96 -3.94
N LEU A 117 0.02 13.80 -3.43
CA LEU A 117 1.23 14.45 -3.94
C LEU A 117 2.05 13.41 -4.69
N SER A 118 2.56 13.78 -5.86
CA SER A 118 3.36 12.88 -6.69
C SER A 118 4.64 13.58 -7.11
N ILE A 119 5.76 12.87 -6.97
CA ILE A 119 7.06 13.32 -7.46
C ILE A 119 7.67 12.25 -8.36
N ARG A 120 8.46 12.68 -9.35
CA ARG A 120 9.29 11.77 -10.12
C ARG A 120 10.62 11.57 -9.39
N VAL A 121 11.00 10.32 -9.19
CA VAL A 121 12.27 9.95 -8.55
C VAL A 121 13.13 9.24 -9.58
N ASP A 122 14.41 9.60 -9.63
CA ASP A 122 15.36 9.03 -10.57
C ASP A 122 15.50 7.51 -10.43
N GLY A 123 15.77 6.86 -11.56
CA GLY A 123 15.79 5.41 -11.68
C GLY A 123 14.38 4.78 -11.76
N LYS A 124 14.36 3.48 -12.06
CA LYS A 124 13.12 2.70 -12.20
C LYS A 124 12.71 2.11 -10.85
N PRO A 125 11.40 2.03 -10.55
CA PRO A 125 10.89 1.28 -9.41
C PRO A 125 11.38 -0.17 -9.43
N CYS A 126 11.67 -0.73 -8.26
CA CYS A 126 12.01 -2.14 -8.12
C CYS A 126 10.74 -2.95 -7.82
N ILE A 127 10.47 -3.97 -8.63
CA ILE A 127 9.28 -4.82 -8.45
C ILE A 127 9.31 -5.48 -7.07
N GLY A 128 8.20 -5.40 -6.34
CA GLY A 128 8.03 -6.02 -5.03
C GLY A 128 8.70 -5.27 -3.87
N THR A 129 9.34 -4.12 -4.13
CA THR A 129 9.83 -3.25 -3.06
C THR A 129 8.71 -2.40 -2.48
N MET A 130 8.92 -1.85 -1.29
CA MET A 130 7.95 -1.01 -0.60
C MET A 130 8.67 0.25 -0.08
N PRO A 131 8.02 1.42 -0.10
CA PRO A 131 8.55 2.58 0.60
C PRO A 131 8.72 2.32 2.11
N CYS A 132 9.52 3.14 2.77
CA CYS A 132 9.65 3.16 4.22
C CYS A 132 9.50 4.61 4.71
N PHE A 133 8.85 4.77 5.86
CA PHE A 133 8.80 6.05 6.56
C PHE A 133 9.75 6.01 7.75
N ALA A 134 10.60 7.02 7.88
CA ALA A 134 11.47 7.21 9.03
C ALA A 134 11.81 8.69 9.18
N ASP A 135 11.88 9.17 10.42
CA ASP A 135 12.49 10.46 10.75
C ASP A 135 14.02 10.24 10.80
N LEU A 136 14.71 10.64 9.73
CA LEU A 136 16.13 10.40 9.51
C LEU A 136 17.01 11.53 10.02
N ASP A 137 16.46 12.74 10.18
CA ASP A 137 17.19 13.92 10.61
C ASP A 137 16.78 14.46 12.00
N GLY A 138 15.72 13.91 12.58
CA GLY A 138 15.27 14.19 13.94
C GLY A 138 14.37 15.42 14.07
N ASP A 139 13.76 15.90 12.98
CA ASP A 139 12.88 17.07 12.99
C ASP A 139 11.42 16.75 13.40
N GLY A 140 11.08 15.47 13.55
CA GLY A 140 9.75 14.99 13.90
C GLY A 140 8.80 14.83 12.69
N VAL A 141 9.29 15.02 11.47
CA VAL A 141 8.63 14.68 10.21
C VAL A 141 9.29 13.43 9.64
N SER A 142 8.51 12.53 9.02
CA SER A 142 9.09 11.33 8.41
C SER A 142 9.43 11.55 6.94
N GLU A 143 10.65 11.21 6.55
CA GLU A 143 11.05 11.06 5.16
C GLU A 143 10.46 9.78 4.55
N VAL A 144 10.39 9.76 3.22
CA VAL A 144 10.01 8.57 2.45
C VAL A 144 11.25 7.98 1.77
N VAL A 145 11.67 6.80 2.22
CA VAL A 145 12.79 6.05 1.66
C VAL A 145 12.30 5.03 0.65
N VAL A 146 12.96 4.96 -0.50
CA VAL A 146 12.62 4.01 -1.56
C VAL A 146 13.84 3.37 -2.20
N ALA A 147 13.71 2.10 -2.62
CA ALA A 147 14.70 1.43 -3.45
C ALA A 147 14.40 1.68 -4.95
N ARG A 148 15.45 1.94 -5.73
CA ARG A 148 15.37 2.22 -7.18
C ARG A 148 16.46 1.49 -7.93
N ARG A 149 16.15 1.02 -9.15
CA ARG A 149 17.12 0.49 -10.10
C ARG A 149 17.57 1.61 -11.01
N ILE A 150 18.85 1.96 -10.93
CA ILE A 150 19.46 2.91 -11.88
C ILE A 150 19.49 2.23 -13.25
N ALA A 151 19.10 2.96 -14.30
CA ALA A 151 19.34 2.49 -15.65
C ALA A 151 20.85 2.49 -15.87
N THR A 152 21.47 1.32 -15.94
CA THR A 152 22.79 1.22 -16.57
C THR A 152 22.58 1.51 -18.05
N GLU A 153 23.37 2.42 -18.61
CA GLU A 153 23.48 2.53 -20.07
C GLU A 153 23.86 1.15 -20.62
N GLU A 154 23.04 0.61 -21.53
CA GLU A 154 23.39 -0.55 -22.36
C GLU A 154 24.28 -0.11 -23.51
#